data_AF-A0A821RCR9-F1
#
_entry.id   AF-A0A821RCR9-F1
#
_cell.length_a   1.000
_cell.length_b   1.000
_cell.length_c   1.000
_cell.angle_alpha   90.00
_cell.angle_beta   90.00
_cell.angle_gamma   90.00
#
_symmetry.space_group_name_H-M   'P 1'
#
loop_
_entity.id
_entity.type
_entity.pdbx_description
1 polymer ?
#
loop_
_entity_poly.entity_id
_entity_poly.type
_entity_poly.pdbx_seq_one_letter_code
_entity_poly.pdbx_strand_id
1 'polypeptide(L)'
;MEEITLDPLDWTETRLLGHQVMDDMINYLRDLRLRPTWRPVPLAVQESLAQQDIPLRGQNPWQVYDEVRSLILPYPLGNIHPCFWGWVIGTGSPIGVLAELITATMNNQSWGGNQASIYLERQVLRWLKVIMGFPNDDTCSGALVSGTSVATMVALAV
;
A
#
# COMPACT_ATOMS: atom_id res chain seq x y z
N MET A 1 7.91 -34.49 12.45
CA MET A 1 8.77 -33.29 12.38
C MET A 1 7.81 -32.13 12.40
N GLU A 2 7.84 -31.26 13.41
CA GLU A 2 6.99 -30.06 13.40
C GLU A 2 7.45 -29.14 12.26
N GLU A 3 6.50 -28.71 11.44
CA GLU A 3 6.76 -27.80 10.33
C GLU A 3 6.95 -26.38 10.91
N ILE A 4 8.11 -25.77 10.64
CA ILE A 4 8.37 -24.39 11.02
C ILE A 4 7.66 -23.49 9.99
N THR A 5 6.63 -22.77 10.43
CA THR A 5 5.84 -21.85 9.60
C THR A 5 5.94 -20.40 10.12
N LEU A 6 5.63 -19.44 9.26
CA LEU A 6 5.41 -18.03 9.61
C LEU A 6 3.95 -17.75 9.95
N ASP A 7 3.08 -18.76 9.93
CA ASP A 7 1.67 -18.59 10.29
C ASP A 7 1.52 -18.09 11.73
N PRO A 8 0.54 -17.22 11.99
CA PRO A 8 0.20 -16.82 13.34
C PRO A 8 -0.15 -18.05 14.19
N LEU A 9 0.36 -18.07 15.42
CA LEU A 9 -0.03 -19.07 16.42
C LEU A 9 -1.51 -18.95 16.79
N ASP A 10 -2.07 -17.73 16.71
CA ASP A 10 -3.48 -17.44 16.96
C ASP A 10 -4.07 -16.50 15.89
N TRP A 11 -4.95 -17.06 15.06
CA TRP A 11 -5.68 -16.32 14.03
C TRP A 11 -6.75 -15.38 14.61
N THR A 12 -7.21 -15.61 15.83
CA THR A 12 -8.15 -14.72 16.54
C THR A 12 -7.46 -13.42 16.93
N GLU A 13 -6.26 -13.51 17.51
CA GLU A 13 -5.44 -12.33 17.81
C GLU A 13 -5.09 -11.54 16.55
N THR A 14 -4.73 -12.24 15.48
CA THR A 14 -4.45 -11.62 14.18
C THR A 14 -5.67 -10.85 13.64
N ARG A 15 -6.88 -11.44 13.78
CA ARG A 15 -8.14 -10.80 13.40
C ARG A 15 -8.42 -9.55 14.24
N LEU A 16 -8.25 -9.64 15.56
CA LEU A 16 -8.47 -8.51 16.47
C LEU A 16 -7.53 -7.35 16.15
N LEU A 17 -6.24 -7.63 15.94
CA LEU A 17 -5.28 -6.61 15.50
C LEU A 17 -5.66 -6.02 14.15
N GLY A 18 -6.06 -6.85 13.18
CA GLY A 18 -6.52 -6.39 11.88
C GLY A 18 -7.72 -5.44 11.96
N HIS A 19 -8.70 -5.73 12.82
CA HIS A 19 -9.83 -4.82 13.08
C HIS A 19 -9.37 -3.50 13.69
N GLN A 20 -8.51 -3.54 14.71
CA GLN A 20 -7.96 -2.34 15.33
C GLN A 20 -7.23 -1.45 14.31
N VAL A 21 -6.35 -2.05 13.50
CA VAL A 21 -5.60 -1.33 12.46
C VAL A 21 -6.56 -0.68 11.47
N MET A 22 -7.60 -1.39 11.05
CA MET A 22 -8.58 -0.87 10.08
C MET A 22 -9.36 0.31 10.63
N ASP A 23 -9.87 0.20 11.86
CA ASP A 23 -10.59 1.28 12.52
C ASP A 23 -9.70 2.52 12.68
N ASP A 24 -8.44 2.32 13.12
CA ASP A 24 -7.47 3.40 13.26
C ASP A 24 -7.12 4.05 11.92
N MET A 25 -6.99 3.29 10.83
CA MET A 25 -6.67 3.85 9.49
C MET A 25 -7.86 4.60 8.89
N ILE A 26 -9.09 4.12 9.11
CA ILE A 26 -10.30 4.85 8.70
C ILE A 26 -10.40 6.16 9.47
N ASN A 27 -10.20 6.13 10.79
CA ASN A 27 -10.18 7.33 11.63
C ASN A 27 -9.06 8.29 11.19
N TYR A 28 -7.87 7.77 10.88
CA TYR A 28 -6.74 8.53 10.36
C TYR A 28 -7.12 9.33 9.10
N LEU A 29 -7.77 8.69 8.13
CA LEU A 29 -8.21 9.36 6.90
C LEU A 29 -9.35 10.34 7.14
N ARG A 30 -10.34 9.99 7.99
CA ARG A 30 -11.48 10.85 8.34
C ARG A 30 -11.02 12.17 8.98
N ASP A 31 -10.12 12.06 9.95
CA ASP A 31 -9.70 13.18 10.80
C ASP A 31 -8.51 13.95 10.23
N LEU A 32 -8.12 13.67 8.99
CA LEU A 32 -6.95 14.23 8.34
C LEU A 32 -6.90 15.77 8.39
N ARG A 33 -8.04 16.42 8.18
CA ARG A 33 -8.17 17.91 8.20
C ARG A 33 -7.91 18.53 9.57
N LEU A 34 -7.96 17.73 10.64
CA LEU A 34 -7.71 18.19 12.01
C LEU A 34 -6.23 18.15 12.38
N ARG A 35 -5.39 17.60 11.50
CA ARG A 35 -3.95 17.40 11.72
C ARG A 35 -3.15 18.42 10.91
N PRO A 36 -1.95 18.82 11.35
CA PRO A 36 -1.07 19.65 10.53
C PRO A 36 -0.74 18.92 9.22
N THR A 37 -0.66 19.66 8.11
CA THR A 37 -0.26 19.10 6.81
C THR A 37 1.05 18.33 6.93
N TRP A 38 2.04 18.91 7.62
CA TRP A 38 3.35 18.32 7.87
C TRP A 38 3.86 18.75 9.23
N ARG A 39 4.67 17.89 9.87
CA ARG A 39 5.46 18.24 11.06
C ARG A 39 6.81 17.52 11.01
N PRO A 40 7.89 18.15 11.50
CA PRO A 40 9.20 17.52 11.56
C PRO A 40 9.19 16.33 12.54
N VAL A 41 10.03 15.33 12.26
CA VAL A 41 10.26 14.19 13.16
C VAL A 41 11.10 14.66 14.35
N PRO A 42 10.64 14.52 15.61
CA PRO A 42 11.45 14.87 16.78
C PRO A 42 12.74 14.07 16.85
N LEU A 43 13.81 14.67 17.40
CA LEU A 43 15.12 13.99 17.53
C LEU A 43 15.02 12.65 18.27
N ALA A 44 14.26 12.60 19.36
CA ALA A 44 14.04 11.37 20.12
C ALA A 44 13.40 10.25 19.28
N VAL A 45 12.51 10.58 18.34
CA VAL A 45 11.91 9.59 17.43
C VAL A 45 12.96 9.11 16.41
N GLN A 46 13.79 10.02 15.88
CA GLN A 46 14.88 9.66 14.97
C GLN A 46 15.89 8.73 15.65
N GLU A 47 16.32 9.07 16.86
CA GLU A 47 17.25 8.26 17.65
C GLU A 47 16.65 6.89 17.99
N SER A 48 15.38 6.87 18.42
CA SER A 48 14.68 5.62 18.72
C SER A 48 14.59 4.68 17.52
N LEU A 49 14.42 5.20 16.30
CA LEU A 49 14.35 4.38 15.08
C LEU A 49 15.73 3.98 14.55
N ALA A 50 16.76 4.81 14.78
CA ALA A 50 18.11 4.57 14.27
C ALA A 50 18.95 3.60 15.12
N GLN A 51 18.60 3.43 16.40
CA GLN A 51 19.41 2.69 17.37
C GLN A 51 18.89 1.28 17.69
N GLN A 52 17.87 0.79 16.97
CA GLN A 52 17.37 -0.56 17.21
C GLN A 52 18.26 -1.62 16.54
N ASP A 53 18.67 -2.62 17.33
CA ASP A 53 19.32 -3.82 16.80
C ASP A 53 18.32 -4.70 16.03
N ILE A 54 18.83 -5.53 15.12
CA ILE A 54 18.00 -6.52 14.43
C ILE A 54 17.39 -7.51 15.44
N PRO A 55 16.05 -7.69 15.46
CA PRO A 55 15.43 -8.66 16.35
C PRO A 55 15.73 -10.09 15.88
N LEU A 56 16.42 -10.88 16.70
CA LEU A 56 16.70 -12.30 16.43
C LEU A 56 15.52 -13.22 16.75
N ARG A 57 14.44 -12.68 17.33
CA ARG A 57 13.21 -13.38 17.68
C ARG A 57 12.01 -12.52 17.28
N GLY A 58 10.89 -13.18 16.99
CA GLY A 58 9.63 -12.50 16.72
C GLY A 58 9.22 -11.59 17.88
N GLN A 59 8.65 -10.44 17.53
CA GLN A 59 8.10 -9.47 18.48
C GLN A 59 6.58 -9.59 18.51
N ASN A 60 5.95 -9.09 19.58
CA ASN A 60 4.50 -9.05 19.66
C ASN A 60 3.95 -8.05 18.60
N PRO A 61 3.09 -8.49 17.65
CA PRO A 61 2.54 -7.62 16.62
C PRO A 61 1.79 -6.39 17.17
N TRP A 62 1.14 -6.50 18.34
CA TRP A 62 0.47 -5.39 18.99
C TRP A 62 1.46 -4.29 19.44
N GLN A 63 2.61 -4.70 19.99
CA GLN A 63 3.67 -3.77 20.41
C GLN A 63 4.28 -3.05 19.21
N VAL A 64 4.56 -3.80 18.13
CA VAL A 64 5.06 -3.24 16.88
C VAL A 64 4.06 -2.25 16.28
N TYR A 65 2.75 -2.57 16.33
CA TYR A 65 1.73 -1.64 15.85
C TYR A 65 1.64 -0.36 16.69
N ASP A 66 1.75 -0.46 18.02
CA ASP A 66 1.81 0.71 18.91
C ASP A 66 3.02 1.61 18.61
N GLU A 67 4.17 1.01 18.29
CA GLU A 67 5.36 1.73 17.82
C GLU A 67 5.09 2.43 16.48
N VAL A 68 4.48 1.75 15.51
CA VAL A 68 4.08 2.37 14.23
C VAL A 68 3.14 3.56 14.47
N ARG A 69 2.16 3.40 15.36
CA ARG A 69 1.18 4.44 15.67
C ARG A 69 1.80 5.67 16.32
N SER A 70 2.83 5.49 17.13
CA SER A 70 3.48 6.58 17.89
C SER A 70 4.69 7.20 17.18
N LEU A 71 5.45 6.41 16.43
CA LEU A 71 6.72 6.81 15.84
C LEU A 71 6.64 7.09 14.33
N ILE A 72 5.65 6.52 13.62
CA ILE A 72 5.58 6.58 12.15
C ILE A 72 4.37 7.37 11.67
N LEU A 73 3.15 6.93 12.01
CA LEU A 73 1.90 7.56 11.55
C LEU A 73 1.79 9.07 11.81
N PRO A 74 2.40 9.62 12.89
CA PRO A 74 2.36 11.04 13.16
C PRO A 74 3.13 11.89 12.13
N TYR A 75 4.16 11.35 11.47
CA TYR A 75 5.14 12.14 10.72
C TYR A 75 5.19 11.83 9.21
N PRO A 76 4.06 11.81 8.48
CA PRO A 76 4.09 11.65 7.03
C PRO A 76 4.56 12.95 6.35
N LEU A 77 4.88 12.86 5.06
CA LEU A 77 5.14 14.02 4.21
C LEU A 77 3.93 14.98 4.14
N GLY A 78 2.71 14.44 4.25
CA GLY A 78 1.47 15.22 4.25
C GLY A 78 0.69 15.20 2.95
N ASN A 79 1.15 14.44 1.93
CA ASN A 79 0.57 14.42 0.59
C ASN A 79 -0.92 14.14 0.51
N ILE A 80 -1.47 13.41 1.49
CA ILE A 80 -2.90 13.11 1.53
C ILE A 80 -3.75 14.31 2.01
N HIS A 81 -3.15 15.32 2.64
CA HIS A 81 -3.87 16.45 3.24
C HIS A 81 -4.38 17.44 2.17
N PRO A 82 -5.60 18.00 2.28
CA PRO A 82 -6.16 18.92 1.26
C PRO A 82 -5.34 20.19 1.00
N CYS A 83 -4.53 20.60 1.96
CA CYS A 83 -3.64 21.76 1.86
C CYS A 83 -2.19 21.39 1.52
N PHE A 84 -1.93 20.17 1.04
CA PHE A 84 -0.63 19.80 0.50
C PHE A 84 -0.60 20.10 -1.01
N TRP A 85 0.19 21.10 -1.40
CA TRP A 85 0.27 21.58 -2.79
C TRP A 85 1.68 21.44 -3.39
N GLY A 86 2.48 20.51 -2.86
CA GLY A 86 3.83 20.24 -3.35
C GLY A 86 3.85 19.05 -4.31
N TRP A 87 4.68 19.14 -5.36
CA TRP A 87 5.04 18.00 -6.24
C TRP A 87 3.84 17.32 -6.93
N VAL A 88 4.13 16.24 -7.67
CA VAL A 88 3.12 15.33 -8.23
C VAL A 88 3.13 14.07 -7.38
N ILE A 89 2.42 14.10 -6.24
CA ILE A 89 2.34 12.98 -5.31
C ILE A 89 0.87 12.62 -5.11
N GLY A 90 0.52 11.37 -5.42
CA GLY A 90 -0.84 10.88 -5.28
C GLY A 90 -1.31 10.92 -3.82
N THR A 91 -2.60 11.18 -3.63
CA THR A 91 -3.22 11.27 -2.29
C THR A 91 -3.90 9.96 -1.87
N GLY A 92 -3.94 8.96 -2.75
CA GLY A 92 -4.69 7.72 -2.54
C GLY A 92 -6.20 7.94 -2.40
N SER A 93 -6.94 6.88 -2.04
CA SER A 93 -8.35 6.95 -1.67
C SER A 93 -8.69 5.87 -0.62
N PRO A 94 -9.76 6.03 0.19
CA PRO A 94 -10.18 5.00 1.13
C PRO A 94 -10.46 3.64 0.47
N ILE A 95 -11.08 3.65 -0.71
CA ILE A 95 -11.34 2.43 -1.48
C ILE A 95 -10.03 1.81 -2.00
N GLY A 96 -9.05 2.64 -2.36
CA GLY A 96 -7.72 2.16 -2.73
C GLY A 96 -7.06 1.37 -1.61
N VAL A 97 -7.17 1.83 -0.36
CA VAL A 97 -6.64 1.09 0.82
C VAL A 97 -7.28 -0.30 0.95
N LEU A 98 -8.60 -0.39 0.75
CA LEU A 98 -9.30 -1.69 0.80
C LEU A 98 -8.90 -2.60 -0.36
N ALA A 99 -8.70 -2.04 -1.56
CA ALA A 99 -8.20 -2.79 -2.70
C ALA A 99 -6.78 -3.31 -2.48
N GLU A 100 -5.91 -2.52 -1.84
CA GLU A 100 -4.56 -2.96 -1.46
C GLU A 100 -4.60 -4.08 -0.41
N LEU A 101 -5.50 -4.02 0.58
CA LEU A 101 -5.69 -5.11 1.54
C LEU A 101 -6.03 -6.43 0.84
N ILE A 102 -6.95 -6.42 -0.13
CA ILE A 102 -7.31 -7.61 -0.91
C ILE A 102 -6.11 -8.09 -1.74
N THR A 103 -5.43 -7.18 -2.44
CA THR A 103 -4.26 -7.50 -3.28
C THR A 103 -3.14 -8.13 -2.45
N ALA A 104 -2.80 -7.55 -1.31
CA ALA A 104 -1.79 -8.06 -0.39
C ALA A 104 -2.20 -9.42 0.20
N THR A 105 -3.48 -9.61 0.53
CA THR A 105 -4.00 -10.90 1.05
C THR A 105 -3.91 -12.01 0.00
N MET A 106 -4.28 -11.71 -1.25
CA MET A 106 -4.18 -12.68 -2.34
C MET A 106 -2.73 -13.00 -2.71
N ASN A 107 -1.79 -12.09 -2.43
CA ASN A 107 -0.37 -12.18 -2.74
C ASN A 107 -0.11 -12.73 -4.17
N ASN A 108 -0.84 -12.17 -5.12
CA ASN A 108 -0.98 -12.76 -6.43
C ASN A 108 0.25 -12.47 -7.31
N GLN A 109 0.94 -13.51 -7.80
CA GLN A 109 2.14 -13.37 -8.64
C GLN A 109 1.84 -13.31 -10.15
N SER A 110 0.62 -13.69 -10.59
CA SER A 110 0.21 -13.73 -12.01
C SER A 110 1.12 -14.51 -12.97
N TRP A 111 2.06 -15.31 -12.46
CA TRP A 111 2.99 -16.11 -13.26
C TRP A 111 2.43 -17.51 -13.50
N GLY A 112 1.75 -17.69 -14.63
CA GLY A 112 1.22 -19.00 -15.08
C GLY A 112 -0.18 -19.35 -14.55
N GLY A 113 -0.76 -20.41 -15.12
CA GLY A 113 -2.13 -20.84 -14.79
C GLY A 113 -3.23 -19.88 -15.30
N ASN A 114 -4.48 -20.27 -15.08
CA ASN A 114 -5.65 -19.47 -15.43
C ASN A 114 -6.12 -18.67 -14.21
N GLN A 115 -5.74 -17.38 -14.13
CA GLN A 115 -5.98 -16.52 -12.97
C GLN A 115 -6.91 -15.36 -13.31
N ALA A 116 -7.90 -15.09 -12.45
CA ALA A 116 -8.90 -14.05 -12.67
C ALA A 116 -8.30 -12.62 -12.75
N SER A 117 -7.20 -12.36 -12.04
CA SER A 117 -6.49 -11.08 -12.03
C SER A 117 -6.00 -10.65 -13.41
N ILE A 118 -5.59 -11.60 -14.27
CA ILE A 118 -5.16 -11.34 -15.65
C ILE A 118 -6.32 -10.77 -16.48
N TYR A 119 -7.53 -11.31 -16.32
CA TYR A 119 -8.71 -10.81 -17.04
C TYR A 119 -9.17 -9.45 -16.52
N LEU A 120 -9.05 -9.22 -15.21
CA LEU A 120 -9.33 -7.93 -14.61
C LEU A 120 -8.39 -6.85 -15.17
N GLU A 121 -7.09 -7.09 -15.22
CA GLU A 121 -6.13 -6.15 -15.80
C GLU A 121 -6.45 -5.87 -17.27
N ARG A 122 -6.71 -6.91 -18.07
CA ARG A 122 -7.12 -6.76 -19.48
C ARG A 122 -8.37 -5.90 -19.61
N GLN A 123 -9.37 -6.09 -18.75
CA GLN A 123 -10.59 -5.30 -18.78
C GLN A 123 -10.33 -3.82 -18.44
N VAL A 124 -9.49 -3.55 -17.44
CA VAL A 124 -9.06 -2.18 -17.09
C VAL A 124 -8.34 -1.52 -18.25
N LEU A 125 -7.41 -2.24 -18.91
CA LEU A 125 -6.70 -1.74 -20.07
C LEU A 125 -7.65 -1.42 -21.23
N ARG A 126 -8.69 -2.24 -21.46
CA ARG A 126 -9.73 -1.93 -22.47
C ARG A 126 -10.47 -0.63 -22.16
N TRP A 127 -10.78 -0.36 -20.89
CA TRP A 127 -11.37 0.93 -20.50
C TRP A 127 -10.41 2.10 -20.74
N LEU A 128 -9.14 1.93 -20.39
CA LEU A 128 -8.11 2.95 -20.63
C LEU A 128 -7.91 3.24 -22.12
N LYS A 129 -7.93 2.21 -22.99
CA LYS A 129 -7.88 2.39 -24.45
C LYS A 129 -9.03 3.27 -24.95
N VAL A 130 -10.25 3.04 -24.47
CA VAL A 130 -11.42 3.85 -24.82
C VAL A 130 -11.25 5.30 -24.35
N ILE A 131 -10.84 5.50 -23.10
CA ILE A 131 -10.62 6.85 -22.53
C ILE A 131 -9.57 7.64 -23.31
N MET A 132 -8.51 6.97 -23.77
CA MET A 132 -7.42 7.58 -24.52
C MET A 132 -7.69 7.71 -26.02
N GLY A 133 -8.82 7.19 -26.52
CA GLY A 133 -9.18 7.22 -27.94
C GLY A 133 -8.40 6.24 -28.82
N PHE A 134 -7.85 5.17 -28.24
CA PHE A 134 -7.14 4.12 -28.98
C PHE A 134 -8.09 3.01 -29.49
N PRO A 135 -7.68 2.25 -30.54
CA PRO A 135 -8.43 1.08 -31.00
C PRO A 135 -8.70 0.08 -29.85
N ASN A 136 -9.97 -0.31 -29.67
CA ASN A 136 -10.36 -1.26 -28.63
C ASN A 136 -10.41 -2.73 -29.12
N ASP A 137 -9.67 -3.01 -30.19
CA ASP A 137 -9.40 -4.34 -30.74
C ASP A 137 -7.97 -4.81 -30.40
N ASP A 138 -7.55 -5.91 -30.99
CA ASP A 138 -6.25 -6.56 -30.70
C ASP A 138 -5.05 -5.88 -31.39
N THR A 139 -5.28 -4.82 -32.18
CA THR A 139 -4.18 -4.02 -32.78
C THR A 139 -3.53 -3.08 -31.78
N CYS A 140 -4.14 -2.87 -30.61
CA CYS A 140 -3.62 -2.06 -29.52
C CYS A 140 -3.61 -2.83 -28.20
N SER A 141 -2.46 -2.86 -27.54
CA SER A 141 -2.26 -3.50 -26.25
C SER A 141 -1.73 -2.49 -25.21
N GLY A 142 -1.59 -2.95 -23.97
CA GLY A 142 -1.02 -2.17 -22.88
C GLY A 142 -0.69 -3.06 -21.70
N ALA A 143 -0.08 -2.48 -20.67
CA ALA A 143 0.24 -3.14 -19.41
C ALA A 143 0.16 -2.14 -18.26
N LEU A 144 -0.30 -2.58 -17.09
CA LEU A 144 -0.17 -1.79 -15.87
C LEU A 144 1.25 -1.96 -15.33
N VAL A 145 1.94 -0.86 -15.07
CA VAL A 145 3.33 -0.85 -14.60
C VAL A 145 3.48 0.03 -13.36
N SER A 146 4.60 -0.12 -12.66
CA SER A 146 4.84 0.56 -11.37
C SER A 146 4.88 2.09 -11.43
N GLY A 147 5.10 2.68 -12.61
CA GLY A 147 5.05 4.12 -12.78
C GLY A 147 5.60 4.60 -14.13
N THR A 148 5.64 5.91 -14.29
CA THR A 148 5.99 6.58 -15.56
C THR A 148 7.35 6.18 -16.10
N SER A 149 8.37 6.02 -15.25
CA SER A 149 9.71 5.62 -15.71
C SER A 149 9.69 4.28 -16.44
N VAL A 150 8.97 3.29 -15.89
CA VAL A 150 8.82 1.98 -16.54
C VAL A 150 7.93 2.08 -17.77
N ALA A 151 6.83 2.85 -17.71
CA ALA A 151 5.95 3.07 -18.85
C ALA A 151 6.70 3.68 -20.05
N THR A 152 7.53 4.71 -19.81
CA THR A 152 8.37 5.34 -20.83
C THR A 152 9.38 4.37 -21.40
N MET A 153 10.06 3.60 -20.55
CA MET A 153 11.03 2.60 -21.01
C MET A 153 10.37 1.54 -21.90
N VAL A 154 9.22 1.00 -21.48
CA VAL A 154 8.46 0.02 -22.26
C VAL A 154 8.01 0.63 -23.58
N ALA A 155 7.44 1.83 -23.56
CA ALA A 155 6.94 2.51 -24.76
C ALA A 155 8.02 2.83 -25.80
N LEU A 156 9.27 3.06 -25.37
CA LEU A 156 10.40 3.31 -26.26
C LEU A 156 11.09 2.03 -26.74
N ALA A 157 10.91 0.92 -26.04
CA ALA A 157 11.53 -0.36 -26.38
C ALA A 157 10.71 -1.19 -27.38
N VAL A 158 9.43 -0.88 -27.54
CA VAL A 158 8.48 -1.57 -28.44
C VAL A 158 8.24 -0.83 -29.74
#